data_AF-A0A372NP72-F1
#
_entry.id   AF-A0A372NP72-F1
#
_cell.length_a   1.000
_cell.length_b   1.000
_cell.length_c   1.000
_cell.angle_alpha   90.00
_cell.angle_beta   90.00
_cell.angle_gamma   90.00
#
_symmetry.space_group_name_H-M   'P 1'
#
loop_
_entity.id
_entity.type
_entity.pdbx_description
1 polymer ?
#
loop_
_entity_poly.entity_id
_entity_poly.type
_entity_poly.pdbx_seq_one_letter_code
_entity_poly.pdbx_strand_id
1 'polypeptide(L)'
;MQTALSPYNLLLQTYRDGLAIGLFSKDEVVAWADELIIKSDEPDHSLIEISLSTDKNQLISVLNEITNTTADEDNDIATRALLGVIYKRYKADEVDIRVILDSIEMLPCYKLSDYEKYQAFLLEDHEFTYGPEQQVNLRLDIIRFLEPYQSLSLDKYQYWQQINNELIAEMAYKETQQCIHQPYKLVMASPKKVAIKKISFVFILVSLVILTFGVLLLTGNLTNSDGTPLYTPGALLIWMAITVYRQSTGKE
;
A
#
# COMPACT_ATOMS: atom_id res chain seq x y z
N MET A 1 32.00 6.09 -15.48
CA MET A 1 33.12 5.71 -14.58
C MET A 1 32.52 4.71 -13.60
N GLN A 2 32.96 3.45 -13.58
CA GLN A 2 32.45 2.48 -12.60
C GLN A 2 32.94 2.93 -11.21
N THR A 3 32.01 3.23 -10.31
CA THR A 3 32.32 3.52 -8.91
C THR A 3 32.78 2.24 -8.22
N ALA A 4 33.63 2.34 -7.19
CA ALA A 4 34.11 1.15 -6.46
C ALA A 4 32.96 0.39 -5.79
N LEU A 5 31.81 1.05 -5.62
CA LEU A 5 30.58 0.47 -5.12
C LEU A 5 29.70 -0.22 -6.18
N SER A 6 30.13 -0.30 -7.44
CA SER A 6 29.40 -1.00 -8.50
C SER A 6 28.93 -2.42 -8.12
N PRO A 7 29.69 -3.24 -7.37
CA PRO A 7 29.22 -4.57 -6.94
C PRO A 7 28.03 -4.53 -5.96
N TYR A 8 27.78 -3.38 -5.33
CA TYR A 8 26.72 -3.17 -4.34
C TYR A 8 25.51 -2.42 -4.90
N ASN A 9 25.49 -2.06 -6.20
CA ASN A 9 24.44 -1.22 -6.77
C ASN A 9 23.02 -1.72 -6.47
N LEU A 10 22.75 -3.01 -6.64
CA LEU A 10 21.43 -3.59 -6.34
C LEU A 10 21.09 -3.49 -4.84
N LEU A 11 22.08 -3.73 -3.97
CA LEU A 11 21.89 -3.63 -2.52
C LEU A 11 21.62 -2.19 -2.09
N LEU A 12 22.34 -1.22 -2.66
CA LEU A 12 22.15 0.21 -2.40
C LEU A 12 20.76 0.68 -2.88
N GLN A 13 20.30 0.23 -4.05
CA GLN A 13 18.93 0.47 -4.53
C GLN A 13 17.89 -0.12 -3.56
N THR A 14 18.09 -1.37 -3.12
CA THR A 14 17.22 -2.01 -2.12
C THR A 14 17.19 -1.21 -0.81
N TYR A 15 18.33 -0.74 -0.30
CA TYR A 15 18.33 0.10 0.91
C TYR A 15 17.60 1.41 0.71
N ARG A 16 17.81 2.10 -0.41
CA ARG A 16 17.13 3.35 -0.73
C ARG A 16 15.61 3.17 -0.76
N ASP A 17 15.13 2.19 -1.52
CA ASP A 17 13.71 1.92 -1.69
C ASP A 17 13.08 1.45 -0.36
N GLY A 18 13.80 0.60 0.38
CA GLY A 18 13.37 0.16 1.71
C GLY A 18 13.33 1.29 2.75
N LEU A 19 14.26 2.26 2.72
CA LEU A 19 14.21 3.46 3.57
C LEU A 19 13.00 4.35 3.23
N ALA A 20 12.66 4.46 1.94
CA ALA A 20 11.54 5.26 1.48
C ALA A 20 10.21 4.74 2.04
N ILE A 21 10.02 3.41 2.04
CA ILE A 21 8.81 2.76 2.57
C ILE A 21 8.87 2.41 4.07
N GLY A 22 9.98 2.72 4.75
CA GLY A 22 10.16 2.44 6.18
C GLY A 22 10.47 0.98 6.52
N LEU A 23 10.85 0.17 5.53
CA LEU A 23 11.33 -1.19 5.74
C LEU A 23 12.73 -1.20 6.35
N PHE A 24 13.57 -0.21 6.06
CA PHE A 24 14.85 -0.05 6.76
C PHE A 24 14.85 1.20 7.64
N SER A 25 15.51 1.08 8.79
CA SER A 25 15.94 2.23 9.57
C SER A 25 17.24 2.80 9.01
N LYS A 26 17.50 4.09 9.28
CA LYS A 26 18.78 4.72 8.95
C LYS A 26 19.95 3.96 9.58
N ASP A 27 19.78 3.56 10.84
CA ASP A 27 20.84 2.95 11.64
C ASP A 27 21.23 1.56 11.11
N GLU A 28 20.28 0.78 10.56
CA GLU A 28 20.59 -0.50 9.89
C GLU A 28 21.51 -0.31 8.68
N VAL A 29 21.24 0.71 7.85
CA VAL A 29 22.02 0.98 6.64
C VAL A 29 23.38 1.59 6.99
N VAL A 30 23.43 2.46 7.99
CA VAL A 30 24.69 3.01 8.52
C VAL A 30 25.56 1.90 9.10
N ALA A 31 24.99 1.00 9.91
CA ALA A 31 25.74 -0.13 10.47
C ALA A 31 26.33 -1.04 9.38
N TRP A 32 25.58 -1.28 8.30
CA TRP A 32 26.11 -2.01 7.15
C TRP A 32 27.31 -1.30 6.49
N ALA A 33 27.26 0.02 6.33
CA ALA A 33 28.37 0.79 5.77
C ALA A 33 29.59 0.79 6.71
N ASP A 34 29.37 0.97 8.01
CA ASP A 34 30.41 0.94 9.04
C ASP A 34 31.14 -0.40 9.05
N GLU A 35 30.41 -1.52 8.91
CA GLU A 35 31.02 -2.84 8.81
C GLU A 35 31.95 -2.97 7.59
N LEU A 36 31.60 -2.37 6.45
CA LEU A 36 32.45 -2.38 5.26
C LEU A 36 33.67 -1.47 5.43
N ILE A 37 33.50 -0.31 6.08
CA ILE A 37 34.59 0.60 6.41
C ILE A 37 35.63 -0.09 7.29
N ILE A 38 35.20 -0.79 8.34
CA ILE A 38 36.09 -1.50 9.28
C ILE A 38 36.89 -2.61 8.57
N LYS A 39 36.30 -3.26 7.56
CA LYS A 39 36.91 -4.38 6.82
C LYS A 39 37.83 -3.92 5.67
N SER A 40 37.84 -2.63 5.33
CA SER A 40 38.62 -2.08 4.22
C SER A 40 39.82 -1.28 4.71
N ASP A 41 41.01 -1.55 4.17
CA ASP A 41 42.21 -0.74 4.46
C ASP A 41 42.06 0.69 3.92
N GLU A 42 41.39 0.83 2.77
CA GLU A 42 41.07 2.11 2.13
C GLU A 42 39.58 2.10 1.74
N PRO A 43 38.67 2.58 2.63
CA PRO A 43 37.25 2.60 2.34
C PRO A 43 36.90 3.63 1.24
N ASP A 44 35.93 3.29 0.38
CA ASP A 44 35.39 4.23 -0.61
C ASP A 44 34.73 5.42 0.10
N HIS A 45 34.98 6.64 -0.40
CA HIS A 45 34.43 7.88 0.16
C HIS A 45 32.91 7.83 0.34
N SER A 46 32.21 7.18 -0.59
CA SER A 46 30.75 7.09 -0.55
C SER A 46 30.24 6.24 0.61
N LEU A 47 31.02 5.26 1.10
CA LEU A 47 30.67 4.53 2.33
C LEU A 47 30.76 5.45 3.55
N ILE A 48 31.74 6.35 3.56
CA ILE A 48 31.90 7.35 4.62
C ILE A 48 30.71 8.32 4.61
N GLU A 49 30.25 8.76 3.44
CA GLU A 49 29.05 9.60 3.32
C GLU A 49 27.78 8.91 3.83
N ILE A 50 27.62 7.61 3.53
CA ILE A 50 26.52 6.80 4.07
C ILE A 50 26.59 6.77 5.60
N SER A 51 27.76 6.43 6.16
CA SER A 51 28.00 6.34 7.61
C SER A 51 27.71 7.66 8.35
N LEU A 52 28.10 8.79 7.74
CA LEU A 52 27.93 10.13 8.31
C LEU A 52 26.55 10.75 8.05
N SER A 53 25.62 10.03 7.43
CA SER A 53 24.29 10.57 7.14
C SER A 53 23.51 10.87 8.41
N THR A 54 23.07 12.12 8.55
CA THR A 54 22.46 12.64 9.78
C THR A 54 21.01 12.18 9.92
N ASP A 55 20.27 12.15 8.81
CA ASP A 55 18.87 11.73 8.76
C ASP A 55 18.56 10.83 7.56
N LYS A 56 17.34 10.27 7.56
CA LYS A 56 16.86 9.34 6.54
C LYS A 56 16.83 9.95 5.14
N ASN A 57 16.41 11.21 5.01
CA ASN A 57 16.26 11.85 3.71
C ASN A 57 17.64 12.18 3.11
N GLN A 58 18.58 12.63 3.95
CA GLN A 58 19.97 12.79 3.54
C GLN A 58 20.56 11.45 3.05
N LEU A 59 20.35 10.37 3.80
CA LEU A 59 20.83 9.05 3.41
C LEU A 59 20.24 8.60 2.05
N ILE A 60 18.94 8.79 1.84
CA ILE A 60 18.30 8.51 0.54
C ILE A 60 18.93 9.34 -0.59
N SER A 61 19.26 10.62 -0.34
CA SER A 61 19.93 11.48 -1.33
C SER A 61 21.31 10.95 -1.70
N VAL A 62 22.12 10.59 -0.69
CA VAL A 62 23.46 10.01 -0.88
C VAL A 62 23.35 8.71 -1.69
N LEU A 63 22.43 7.81 -1.34
CA LEU A 63 22.22 6.56 -2.07
C LEU A 63 21.84 6.80 -3.53
N ASN A 64 21.00 7.80 -3.83
CA ASN A 64 20.64 8.17 -5.20
C ASN A 64 21.86 8.66 -6.01
N GLU A 65 22.71 9.48 -5.42
CA GLU A 65 23.93 9.99 -6.06
C GLU A 65 24.91 8.85 -6.38
N ILE A 66 25.05 7.88 -5.46
CA ILE A 66 25.95 6.74 -5.63
C ILE A 66 25.47 5.80 -6.72
N THR A 67 24.19 5.40 -6.69
CA THR A 67 23.66 4.43 -7.65
C THR A 67 23.61 5.00 -9.06
N ASN A 68 23.56 6.34 -9.20
CA ASN A 68 23.34 7.02 -10.48
C ASN A 68 22.14 6.47 -11.25
N THR A 69 21.18 5.86 -10.57
CA THR A 69 19.95 5.35 -11.17
C THR A 69 18.79 6.22 -10.74
N THR A 70 18.03 6.68 -11.73
CA THR A 70 16.72 7.28 -11.45
C THR A 70 15.75 6.20 -11.01
N ALA A 71 14.67 6.57 -10.30
CA ALA A 71 13.66 5.61 -9.82
C ALA A 71 13.02 4.75 -10.95
N ASP A 72 13.11 5.23 -12.20
CA ASP A 72 12.59 4.59 -13.41
C ASP A 72 13.58 3.61 -14.07
N GLU A 73 14.87 3.67 -13.73
CA GLU A 73 15.94 2.77 -14.23
C GLU A 73 16.26 1.63 -13.26
N ASP A 74 15.53 1.56 -12.15
CA ASP A 74 15.75 0.58 -11.09
C ASP A 74 15.39 -0.84 -11.49
N ASN A 75 16.11 -1.77 -10.87
CA ASN A 75 16.05 -3.18 -11.20
C ASN A 75 14.91 -3.90 -10.45
N ASP A 76 14.16 -4.75 -11.15
CA ASP A 76 13.10 -5.58 -10.56
C ASP A 76 13.64 -6.51 -9.45
N ILE A 77 14.91 -6.93 -9.55
CA ILE A 77 15.63 -7.68 -8.52
C ILE A 77 15.63 -6.95 -7.18
N ALA A 78 15.84 -5.62 -7.17
CA ALA A 78 15.88 -4.85 -5.93
C ALA A 78 14.52 -4.86 -5.22
N THR A 79 13.43 -4.80 -6.00
CA THR A 79 12.05 -4.89 -5.49
C THR A 79 11.75 -6.29 -4.95
N ARG A 80 12.18 -7.34 -5.65
CA ARG A 80 12.05 -8.73 -5.17
C ARG A 80 12.89 -9.02 -3.93
N ALA A 81 14.05 -8.39 -3.79
CA ALA A 81 14.86 -8.47 -2.58
C ALA A 81 14.13 -7.84 -1.37
N LEU A 82 13.38 -6.74 -1.56
CA LEU A 82 12.53 -6.18 -0.50
C LEU A 82 11.44 -7.17 -0.07
N LEU A 83 10.82 -7.89 -1.01
CA LEU A 83 9.88 -8.98 -0.68
C LEU A 83 10.55 -10.09 0.14
N GLY A 84 11.80 -10.45 -0.18
CA GLY A 84 12.61 -11.38 0.61
C GLY A 84 12.88 -10.89 2.04
N VAL A 85 13.12 -9.58 2.22
CA VAL A 85 13.30 -8.95 3.53
C VAL A 85 12.01 -8.97 4.33
N ILE A 86 10.88 -8.59 3.70
CA ILE A 86 9.53 -8.66 4.28
C ILE A 86 9.23 -10.08 4.76
N TYR A 87 9.53 -11.10 3.95
CA TYR A 87 9.38 -12.51 4.33
C TYR A 87 10.17 -12.86 5.58
N LYS A 88 11.46 -12.49 5.62
CA LYS A 88 12.33 -12.78 6.78
C LYS A 88 11.82 -12.15 8.06
N ARG A 89 11.44 -10.87 8.01
CA ARG A 89 10.90 -10.16 9.19
C ARG A 89 9.58 -10.74 9.66
N TYR A 90 8.70 -11.12 8.73
CA TYR A 90 7.46 -11.82 9.06
C TYR A 90 7.73 -13.16 9.75
N LYS A 91 8.67 -13.97 9.22
CA LYS A 91 9.05 -15.27 9.81
C LYS A 91 9.73 -15.17 11.17
N ALA A 92 10.35 -14.04 11.46
CA ALA A 92 10.96 -13.74 12.75
C ALA A 92 9.98 -13.14 13.77
N ASP A 93 8.68 -13.02 13.42
CA ASP A 93 7.64 -12.35 14.21
C ASP A 93 8.01 -10.89 14.59
N GLU A 94 8.83 -10.22 13.77
CA GLU A 94 9.26 -8.83 14.00
C GLU A 94 8.19 -7.80 13.58
N VAL A 95 7.28 -8.21 12.69
CA VAL A 95 6.26 -7.34 12.10
C VAL A 95 4.91 -8.06 11.99
N ASP A 96 3.83 -7.34 12.25
CA ASP A 96 2.45 -7.86 12.11
C ASP A 96 2.01 -7.84 10.63
N ILE A 97 1.01 -8.66 10.31
CA ILE A 97 0.37 -8.78 9.00
C ILE A 97 0.01 -7.43 8.39
N ARG A 98 -0.53 -6.50 9.19
CA ARG A 98 -0.91 -5.17 8.68
C ARG A 98 0.30 -4.42 8.12
N VAL A 99 1.40 -4.43 8.87
CA VAL A 99 2.66 -3.80 8.44
C VAL A 99 3.21 -4.48 7.17
N ILE A 100 3.05 -5.80 7.06
CA ILE A 100 3.43 -6.55 5.85
C ILE A 100 2.60 -6.11 4.64
N LEU A 101 1.28 -6.02 4.78
CA LEU A 101 0.40 -5.58 3.69
C LEU A 101 0.70 -4.14 3.28
N ASP A 102 0.80 -3.22 4.25
CA ASP A 102 1.16 -1.84 3.99
C ASP A 102 2.52 -1.74 3.27
N SER A 103 3.50 -2.57 3.67
CA SER A 103 4.79 -2.61 3.00
C SER A 103 4.69 -3.11 1.57
N ILE A 104 3.89 -4.14 1.30
CA ILE A 104 3.66 -4.69 -0.05
C ILE A 104 2.96 -3.66 -0.95
N GLU A 105 1.97 -2.95 -0.42
CA GLU A 105 1.23 -1.90 -1.15
C GLU A 105 2.15 -0.71 -1.50
N MET A 106 3.07 -0.35 -0.60
CA MET A 106 4.01 0.75 -0.81
C MET A 106 5.19 0.40 -1.73
N LEU A 107 5.42 -0.89 -2.04
CA LEU A 107 6.50 -1.29 -2.94
C LEU A 107 6.27 -0.74 -4.35
N PRO A 108 7.34 -0.51 -5.14
CA PRO A 108 7.23 -0.16 -6.55
C PRO A 108 6.81 -1.39 -7.39
N CYS A 109 5.64 -1.96 -7.09
CA CYS A 109 5.10 -3.18 -7.69
C CYS A 109 4.91 -3.10 -9.21
N TYR A 110 4.90 -1.89 -9.79
CA TYR A 110 4.95 -1.70 -11.24
C TYR A 110 6.18 -2.35 -11.91
N LYS A 111 7.26 -2.57 -11.15
CA LYS A 111 8.50 -3.23 -11.58
C LYS A 111 8.42 -4.77 -11.61
N LEU A 112 7.40 -5.37 -10.99
CA LEU A 112 7.22 -6.83 -10.96
C LEU A 112 6.54 -7.34 -12.25
N SER A 113 6.59 -8.66 -12.46
CA SER A 113 5.86 -9.31 -13.56
C SER A 113 4.34 -9.22 -13.37
N ASP A 114 3.57 -9.39 -14.44
CA ASP A 114 2.11 -9.35 -14.37
C ASP A 114 1.54 -10.45 -13.44
N TYR A 115 2.18 -11.63 -13.43
CA TYR A 115 1.86 -12.69 -12.49
C TYR A 115 2.02 -12.23 -11.04
N GLU A 116 3.17 -11.64 -10.70
CA GLU A 116 3.48 -11.17 -9.34
C GLU A 116 2.54 -10.05 -8.92
N LYS A 117 2.28 -9.08 -9.81
CA LYS A 117 1.30 -8.00 -9.57
C LYS A 117 -0.08 -8.54 -9.26
N TYR A 118 -0.52 -9.54 -10.02
CA TYR A 118 -1.80 -10.18 -9.78
C TYR A 118 -1.84 -10.88 -8.41
N GLN A 119 -0.78 -11.61 -8.03
CA GLN A 119 -0.72 -12.23 -6.69
C GLN A 119 -0.74 -11.18 -5.57
N ALA A 120 -0.01 -10.08 -5.71
CA ALA A 120 -0.02 -8.98 -4.74
C ALA A 120 -1.43 -8.35 -4.61
N PHE A 121 -2.10 -8.10 -5.74
CA PHE A 121 -3.46 -7.56 -5.76
C PHE A 121 -4.46 -8.46 -5.02
N LEU A 122 -4.32 -9.79 -5.10
CA LEU A 122 -5.18 -10.72 -4.36
C LEU A 122 -5.03 -10.60 -2.84
N LEU A 123 -3.88 -10.14 -2.34
CA LEU A 123 -3.66 -9.90 -0.92
C LEU A 123 -4.34 -8.61 -0.46
N GLU A 124 -4.25 -7.55 -1.26
CA GLU A 124 -4.91 -6.25 -0.97
C GLU A 124 -6.43 -6.40 -0.91
N ASP A 125 -7.01 -7.15 -1.85
CA ASP A 125 -8.46 -7.37 -1.93
C ASP A 125 -8.97 -8.40 -0.91
N HIS A 126 -8.11 -8.95 -0.04
CA HIS A 126 -8.48 -10.02 0.87
C HIS A 126 -9.54 -9.59 1.89
N GLU A 127 -9.42 -8.39 2.49
CA GLU A 127 -10.40 -7.89 3.46
C GLU A 127 -11.77 -7.68 2.81
N PHE A 128 -11.78 -7.21 1.56
CA PHE A 128 -13.00 -7.01 0.78
C PHE A 128 -13.63 -8.33 0.32
N THR A 129 -12.81 -9.31 -0.07
CA THR A 129 -13.26 -10.58 -0.65
C THR A 129 -13.74 -11.58 0.40
N TYR A 130 -13.09 -11.63 1.57
CA TYR A 130 -13.29 -12.72 2.53
C TYR A 130 -13.78 -12.29 3.92
N GLY A 131 -13.75 -10.98 4.23
CA GLY A 131 -14.20 -10.43 5.51
C GLY A 131 -13.22 -10.66 6.68
N PRO A 132 -13.49 -10.04 7.86
CA PRO A 132 -12.54 -9.96 8.98
C PRO A 132 -12.27 -11.32 9.68
N GLU A 133 -13.13 -12.32 9.48
CA GLU A 133 -13.03 -13.62 10.17
C GLU A 133 -11.98 -14.57 9.56
N GLN A 134 -11.39 -14.23 8.40
CA GLN A 134 -10.47 -15.12 7.67
C GLN A 134 -8.97 -14.79 7.83
N GLN A 135 -8.55 -14.22 8.97
CA GLN A 135 -7.13 -13.90 9.21
C GLN A 135 -6.17 -15.08 9.02
N VAL A 136 -6.59 -16.32 9.30
CA VAL A 136 -5.76 -17.52 9.09
C VAL A 136 -5.46 -17.75 7.61
N ASN A 137 -6.44 -17.52 6.73
CA ASN A 137 -6.26 -17.66 5.28
C ASN A 137 -5.32 -16.57 4.75
N LEU A 138 -5.48 -15.34 5.22
CA LEU A 138 -4.60 -14.22 4.89
C LEU A 138 -3.13 -14.52 5.25
N ARG A 139 -2.88 -15.07 6.44
CA ARG A 139 -1.53 -15.49 6.85
C ARG A 139 -0.93 -16.49 5.88
N LEU A 140 -1.71 -17.49 5.47
CA LEU A 140 -1.25 -18.53 4.53
C LEU A 140 -1.01 -17.96 3.13
N ASP A 141 -1.85 -17.05 2.66
CA ASP A 141 -1.72 -16.44 1.35
C ASP A 141 -0.52 -15.47 1.29
N ILE A 142 -0.28 -14.70 2.36
CA ILE A 142 0.93 -13.88 2.52
C ILE A 142 2.18 -14.76 2.47
N ILE A 143 2.20 -15.87 3.21
CA ILE A 143 3.34 -16.81 3.18
C ILE A 143 3.52 -17.35 1.76
N ARG A 144 2.45 -17.81 1.11
CA ARG A 144 2.51 -18.37 -0.24
C ARG A 144 3.05 -17.36 -1.26
N PHE A 145 2.68 -16.08 -1.10
CA PHE A 145 3.16 -15.00 -1.95
C PHE A 145 4.64 -14.68 -1.69
N LEU A 146 5.05 -14.60 -0.42
CA LEU A 146 6.39 -14.14 -0.02
C LEU A 146 7.47 -15.23 -0.06
N GLU A 147 7.10 -16.49 0.15
CA GLU A 147 8.01 -17.64 0.22
C GLU A 147 8.97 -17.79 -0.98
N PRO A 148 8.55 -17.56 -2.24
CA PRO A 148 9.46 -17.63 -3.39
C PRO A 148 10.67 -16.69 -3.29
N TYR A 149 10.51 -15.55 -2.59
CA TYR A 149 11.55 -14.53 -2.46
C TYR A 149 12.52 -14.79 -1.30
N GLN A 150 12.32 -15.85 -0.49
CA GLN A 150 13.11 -16.10 0.72
C GLN A 150 14.62 -16.21 0.49
N SER A 151 15.03 -16.63 -0.71
CA SER A 151 16.43 -16.79 -1.09
C SER A 151 17.11 -15.47 -1.45
N LEU A 152 16.34 -14.41 -1.76
CA LEU A 152 16.85 -13.06 -2.08
C LEU A 152 17.15 -12.28 -0.79
N SER A 153 18.10 -12.79 0.00
CA SER A 153 18.47 -12.18 1.26
C SER A 153 19.62 -11.19 1.13
N LEU A 154 19.67 -10.18 2.00
CA LEU A 154 20.72 -9.13 1.99
C LEU A 154 22.13 -9.69 2.11
N ASP A 155 22.34 -10.78 2.86
CA ASP A 155 23.62 -11.46 3.02
C ASP A 155 24.09 -12.21 1.76
N LYS A 156 23.21 -12.39 0.77
CA LYS A 156 23.47 -13.11 -0.48
C LYS A 156 23.35 -12.22 -1.72
N TYR A 157 23.47 -10.90 -1.55
CA TYR A 157 23.24 -9.93 -2.62
C TYR A 157 24.09 -10.18 -3.88
N GLN A 158 25.29 -10.73 -3.73
CA GLN A 158 26.19 -11.08 -4.84
C GLN A 158 25.59 -12.14 -5.79
N TYR A 159 24.66 -12.96 -5.30
CA TYR A 159 24.02 -14.03 -6.05
C TYR A 159 22.60 -13.67 -6.53
N TRP A 160 22.09 -12.48 -6.22
CA TRP A 160 20.72 -12.10 -6.53
C TRP A 160 20.38 -12.22 -8.02
N GLN A 161 21.30 -11.88 -8.91
CA GLN A 161 21.07 -12.03 -10.35
C GLN A 161 20.78 -13.49 -10.72
N GLN A 162 21.56 -14.43 -10.19
CA GLN A 162 21.36 -15.86 -10.43
C GLN A 162 20.06 -16.35 -9.81
N ILE A 163 19.84 -16.05 -8.53
CA ILE A 163 18.64 -16.45 -7.78
C ILE A 163 17.38 -15.93 -8.47
N ASN A 164 17.41 -14.68 -8.94
CA ASN A 164 16.31 -14.07 -9.67
C ASN A 164 16.02 -14.76 -11.00
N ASN A 165 17.04 -15.15 -11.75
CA ASN A 165 16.84 -15.89 -13.01
C ASN A 165 16.19 -17.25 -12.76
N GLU A 166 16.60 -17.96 -11.71
CA GLU A 166 15.98 -19.23 -11.28
C GLU A 166 14.51 -19.01 -10.86
N LEU A 167 14.25 -17.98 -10.06
CA LEU A 167 12.91 -17.59 -9.62
C LEU A 167 11.98 -17.25 -10.80
N ILE A 168 12.45 -16.46 -11.77
CA ILE A 168 11.67 -16.12 -12.97
C ILE A 168 11.32 -17.39 -13.76
N ALA A 169 12.27 -18.32 -13.93
CA ALA A 169 12.01 -19.58 -14.61
C ALA A 169 10.94 -20.42 -13.88
N GLU A 170 10.98 -20.45 -12.54
CA GLU A 170 9.99 -21.14 -11.72
C GLU A 170 8.60 -20.48 -11.82
N MET A 171 8.53 -19.15 -11.76
CA MET A 171 7.27 -18.40 -11.89
C MET A 171 6.65 -18.58 -13.26
N ALA A 172 7.43 -18.53 -14.34
CA ALA A 172 6.96 -18.78 -15.69
C ALA A 172 6.38 -20.20 -15.83
N TYR A 173 7.04 -21.21 -15.22
CA TYR A 173 6.49 -22.56 -15.17
C TYR A 173 5.13 -22.60 -14.43
N LYS A 174 5.03 -21.98 -13.25
CA LYS A 174 3.77 -21.93 -12.47
C LYS A 174 2.64 -21.22 -13.22
N GLU A 175 2.95 -20.11 -13.89
CA GLU A 175 1.99 -19.37 -14.72
C GLU A 175 1.43 -20.24 -15.85
N THR A 176 2.29 -21.00 -16.55
CA THR A 176 1.82 -21.92 -17.60
C THR A 176 0.92 -23.03 -17.06
N GLN A 177 1.24 -23.60 -15.88
CA GLN A 177 0.40 -24.62 -15.25
C GLN A 177 -0.97 -24.08 -14.83
N GLN A 178 -1.03 -22.86 -14.30
CA GLN A 178 -2.29 -22.21 -13.96
C GLN A 178 -3.16 -21.94 -15.20
N CYS A 179 -2.55 -21.51 -16.31
CA CYS A 179 -3.24 -21.32 -17.59
C CYS A 179 -3.80 -22.63 -18.17
N ILE A 180 -3.08 -23.75 -18.01
CA ILE A 180 -3.55 -25.08 -18.46
C ILE A 180 -4.75 -25.56 -17.64
N HIS A 181 -4.82 -25.21 -16.35
CA HIS A 181 -5.89 -25.63 -15.45
C HIS A 181 -7.04 -24.62 -15.29
N GLN A 182 -6.91 -23.39 -15.77
CA GLN A 182 -7.96 -22.37 -15.78
C GLN A 182 -8.09 -21.66 -17.13
N PRO A 183 -8.63 -22.32 -18.18
CA PRO A 183 -8.83 -21.67 -19.48
C PRO A 183 -9.91 -20.56 -19.48
N TYR A 184 -10.56 -20.27 -18.34
CA TYR A 184 -11.64 -19.31 -18.23
C TYR A 184 -11.46 -18.36 -17.05
N LYS A 185 -10.51 -17.42 -17.13
CA LYS A 185 -10.56 -16.17 -16.34
C LYS A 185 -9.58 -15.10 -16.85
N LEU A 186 -9.61 -14.82 -18.16
CA LEU A 186 -9.07 -13.57 -18.72
C LEU A 186 -10.20 -12.71 -19.30
N VAL A 187 -11.29 -12.59 -18.54
CA VAL A 187 -12.07 -11.37 -18.57
C VAL A 187 -11.59 -10.62 -17.34
N MET A 188 -10.73 -9.62 -17.55
CA MET A 188 -10.57 -8.52 -16.61
C MET A 188 -11.98 -8.07 -16.27
N ALA A 189 -12.49 -8.50 -15.12
CA ALA A 189 -13.76 -8.01 -14.64
C ALA A 189 -13.51 -6.52 -14.41
N SER A 190 -13.95 -5.69 -15.38
CA SER A 190 -13.97 -4.25 -15.19
C SER A 190 -14.53 -4.02 -13.80
N PRO A 191 -13.90 -3.21 -12.93
CA PRO A 191 -14.38 -3.06 -11.58
C PRO A 191 -15.85 -2.69 -11.70
N LYS A 192 -16.75 -3.61 -11.30
CA LYS A 192 -18.13 -3.24 -11.10
C LYS A 192 -18.02 -2.21 -10.01
N LYS A 193 -18.13 -0.94 -10.39
CA LYS A 193 -18.26 0.18 -9.47
C LYS A 193 -19.44 -0.18 -8.60
N VAL A 194 -19.17 -0.80 -7.44
CA VAL A 194 -20.16 -0.90 -6.40
C VAL A 194 -20.38 0.57 -6.06
N ALA A 195 -21.51 1.08 -6.51
CA ALA A 195 -21.94 2.42 -6.18
C ALA A 195 -22.19 2.42 -4.68
N ILE A 196 -21.11 2.59 -3.90
CA ILE A 196 -21.22 3.13 -2.56
C ILE A 196 -21.86 4.48 -2.79
N LYS A 197 -23.19 4.55 -2.61
CA LYS A 197 -23.91 5.81 -2.60
C LYS A 197 -23.20 6.62 -1.52
N LYS A 198 -22.30 7.51 -1.95
CA LYS A 198 -21.74 8.55 -1.10
C LYS A 198 -22.98 9.25 -0.56
N ILE A 199 -23.34 8.95 0.68
CA ILE A 199 -24.30 9.78 1.41
C ILE A 199 -23.54 11.09 1.54
N SER A 200 -23.83 11.99 0.60
CA SER A 200 -23.17 13.28 0.49
C SER A 200 -23.31 13.95 1.85
N PHE A 201 -22.21 14.45 2.40
CA PHE A 201 -22.17 15.17 3.68
C PHE A 201 -23.31 16.22 3.81
N VAL A 202 -23.78 16.74 2.67
CA VAL A 202 -24.96 17.60 2.54
C VAL A 202 -26.24 16.97 3.11
N PHE A 203 -26.48 15.67 2.93
CA PHE A 203 -27.67 14.98 3.45
C PHE A 203 -27.69 14.93 4.99
N ILE A 204 -26.53 14.72 5.61
CA ILE A 204 -26.39 14.72 7.07
C ILE A 204 -26.63 16.14 7.62
N LEU A 205 -26.14 17.16 6.91
CA LEU A 205 -26.31 18.55 7.30
C LEU A 205 -27.77 19.02 7.18
N VAL A 206 -28.45 18.64 6.09
CA VAL A 206 -29.87 18.96 5.88
C VAL A 206 -30.77 18.26 6.90
N SER A 207 -30.50 16.99 7.24
CA SER A 207 -31.30 16.28 8.25
C SER A 207 -31.15 16.89 9.64
N LEU A 208 -29.95 17.35 10.01
CA LEU A 208 -29.68 18.07 11.26
C LEU A 208 -30.46 19.39 11.37
N VAL A 209 -30.54 20.15 10.28
CA VAL A 209 -31.31 21.41 10.24
C VAL A 209 -32.82 21.14 10.37
N ILE A 210 -33.34 20.12 9.69
CA ILE A 210 -34.77 19.74 9.80
C ILE A 210 -35.10 19.28 11.23
N LEU A 211 -34.20 18.52 11.86
CA LEU A 211 -34.42 17.98 13.20
C LEU A 211 -34.39 19.08 14.26
N THR A 212 -33.45 20.03 14.18
CA THR A 212 -33.39 21.19 15.07
C THR A 212 -34.60 22.11 14.90
N PHE A 213 -35.05 22.34 13.66
CA PHE A 213 -36.25 23.14 13.39
C PHE A 213 -37.53 22.45 13.89
N GLY A 214 -37.63 21.12 13.76
CA GLY A 214 -38.73 20.33 14.29
C GLY A 214 -38.84 20.41 15.82
N VAL A 215 -37.70 20.36 16.54
CA VAL A 215 -37.67 20.52 18.00
C VAL A 215 -38.08 21.93 18.42
N LEU A 216 -37.67 22.97 17.69
CA LEU A 216 -38.09 24.36 17.93
C LEU A 216 -39.60 24.56 17.74
N LEU A 217 -40.19 23.90 16.75
CA LEU A 217 -41.64 23.93 16.54
C LEU A 217 -42.40 23.17 17.63
N LEU A 218 -41.89 22.00 18.07
CA LEU A 218 -42.52 21.19 19.12
C LEU A 218 -42.44 21.82 20.51
N THR A 219 -41.39 22.56 20.81
CA THR A 219 -41.23 23.26 22.10
C THR A 219 -42.07 24.54 22.20
N GLY A 220 -42.79 24.93 21.14
CA GLY A 220 -43.77 26.02 21.17
C GLY A 220 -43.18 27.43 21.30
N ASN A 221 -41.86 27.57 21.16
CA ASN A 221 -41.15 28.85 21.33
C ASN A 221 -41.25 29.81 20.12
N LEU A 222 -42.00 29.43 19.08
CA LEU A 222 -42.23 30.26 17.90
C LEU A 222 -43.71 30.65 17.82
N THR A 223 -43.99 31.87 18.28
CA THR A 223 -45.28 32.53 18.13
C THR A 223 -45.21 33.57 17.01
N ASN A 224 -46.30 33.74 16.26
CA ASN A 224 -46.45 34.90 15.38
C ASN A 224 -46.43 36.21 16.19
N SER A 225 -46.32 37.36 15.49
CA SER A 225 -46.47 38.70 16.10
C SER A 225 -47.73 38.84 16.96
N ASP A 226 -48.75 38.05 16.64
CA ASP A 226 -50.07 38.11 17.25
C ASP A 226 -50.24 37.04 18.36
N GLY A 227 -49.15 36.38 18.77
CA GLY A 227 -49.12 35.42 19.88
C GLY A 227 -49.69 34.03 19.57
N THR A 228 -50.17 33.81 18.35
CA THR A 228 -50.67 32.48 17.92
C THR A 228 -49.50 31.55 17.60
N PRO A 229 -49.55 30.28 18.05
CA PRO A 229 -48.43 29.37 17.86
C PRO A 229 -48.38 28.79 16.45
N LEU A 230 -47.17 28.70 15.88
CA LEU A 230 -46.92 28.52 14.45
C LEU A 230 -47.01 27.06 13.95
N TYR A 231 -47.93 26.24 14.46
CA TYR A 231 -47.95 24.80 14.15
C TYR A 231 -48.53 24.50 12.75
N THR A 232 -49.44 25.34 12.24
CA THR A 232 -50.20 25.04 11.01
C THR A 232 -49.46 25.34 9.69
N PRO A 233 -48.65 26.40 9.53
CA PRO A 233 -47.87 26.59 8.30
C PRO A 233 -46.63 25.70 8.24
N GLY A 234 -46.04 25.38 9.41
CA GLY A 234 -44.84 24.52 9.49
C GLY A 234 -45.10 23.09 9.01
N ALA A 235 -46.26 22.52 9.35
CA ALA A 235 -46.64 21.18 8.90
C ALA A 235 -46.82 21.09 7.38
N LEU A 236 -47.31 22.15 6.73
CA LEU A 236 -47.49 22.23 5.29
C LEU A 236 -46.15 22.26 4.54
N LEU A 237 -45.15 22.98 5.06
CA LEU A 237 -43.81 23.03 4.46
C LEU A 237 -43.08 21.68 4.57
N ILE A 238 -43.21 21.00 5.71
CA ILE A 238 -42.65 19.65 5.89
C ILE A 238 -43.32 18.66 4.92
N TRP A 239 -44.65 18.75 4.76
CA TRP A 239 -45.38 17.90 3.81
C TRP A 239 -44.98 18.17 2.36
N MET A 240 -44.77 19.43 1.97
CA MET A 240 -44.25 19.78 0.63
C MET A 240 -42.82 19.29 0.40
N ALA A 241 -41.94 19.39 1.40
CA ALA A 241 -40.58 18.87 1.28
C ALA A 241 -40.55 17.34 1.08
N ILE A 242 -41.43 16.61 1.78
CA ILE A 242 -41.57 15.15 1.63
C ILE A 242 -42.12 14.78 0.24
N THR A 243 -43.10 15.51 -0.30
CA THR A 243 -43.67 15.21 -1.62
C THR A 243 -42.69 15.49 -2.76
N VAL A 244 -41.92 16.58 -2.68
CA VAL A 244 -40.84 16.90 -3.64
C VAL A 244 -39.73 15.83 -3.58
N TYR A 245 -39.34 15.39 -2.38
CA TYR A 245 -38.36 14.32 -2.21
C TYR A 245 -38.81 13.00 -2.85
N ARG A 246 -40.07 12.61 -2.65
CA ARG A 246 -40.64 11.37 -3.19
C ARG A 246 -40.71 11.36 -4.72
N GLN A 247 -40.91 12.53 -5.35
CA GLN A 247 -40.86 12.66 -6.81
C GLN A 247 -39.42 12.56 -7.37
N SER A 248 -38.42 13.03 -6.61
CA SER A 248 -37.01 12.96 -7.03
C SER A 248 -36.44 11.55 -7.00
N THR A 249 -36.93 10.67 -6.12
CA THR A 249 -36.41 9.30 -5.96
C THR A 249 -37.19 8.25 -6.76
N GLY A 250 -38.30 8.64 -7.40
CA GLY A 250 -39.17 7.74 -8.17
C GLY A 250 -38.89 7.68 -9.68
N LYS A 251 -37.81 8.31 -10.16
CA LYS A 251 -37.32 8.20 -11.54
C LYS A 251 -35.97 7.48 -11.53
N GLU A 252 -35.99 6.18 -11.26
CA GLU A 252 -34.98 5.21 -11.69
C GLU A 252 -35.72 4.04 -12.35
#